data_AF-A0AAN0SHD8-F1
#
_entry.id   AF-A0AAN0SHD8-F1
#
_cell.length_a   1.000
_cell.length_b   1.000
_cell.length_c   1.000
_cell.angle_alpha   90.00
_cell.angle_beta   90.00
_cell.angle_gamma   90.00
#
_symmetry.space_group_name_H-M   'P 1'
#
loop_
_entity.id
_entity.type
_entity.pdbx_description
1 polymer ?
#
loop_
_entity_poly.entity_id
_entity_poly.type
_entity_poly.pdbx_seq_one_letter_code
_entity_poly.pdbx_strand_id
1 'polypeptide(L)'
;MKAINIERDDKGMWVHPDLPVWGENYTETQAETWFAKQGLSYHLVLMDGELGERWGSGRMDSCAEWQPETEVPDSFLVGIWDTEDGVVAMFASPLIVDVPKQVYLDAWVAEYARLLISQCHFNLETAIEMGKAALENIDQDIEGYSPSDAVDDEIAAMRDCC
;
A
#
# COMPACT_ATOMS: atom_id res chain seq x y z
N MET A 1 0.92 9.72 9.29
CA MET A 1 2.29 9.54 9.79
C MET A 1 3.29 9.82 8.68
N LYS A 2 4.47 10.36 8.99
CA LYS A 2 5.55 10.64 8.01
C LYS A 2 6.92 10.36 8.64
N ALA A 3 7.94 10.11 7.83
CA ALA A 3 9.31 10.05 8.33
C ALA A 3 9.73 11.40 8.94
N ILE A 4 10.27 11.35 10.16
CA ILE A 4 10.80 12.51 10.89
C ILE A 4 12.22 12.22 11.39
N ASN A 5 12.93 13.27 11.81
CA ASN A 5 14.24 13.09 12.43
C ASN A 5 14.09 12.33 13.76
N ILE A 6 14.85 11.25 13.92
CA ILE A 6 14.75 10.36 15.07
C ILE A 6 15.76 10.81 16.12
N GLU A 7 15.26 11.28 17.27
CA GLU A 7 16.07 11.62 18.44
C GLU A 7 15.76 10.61 19.55
N ARG A 8 16.59 9.56 19.66
CA ARG A 8 16.43 8.52 20.68
C ARG A 8 16.77 9.05 22.06
N ASP A 9 16.14 8.47 23.08
CA ASP A 9 16.46 8.77 24.46
C ASP A 9 17.79 8.15 24.92
N ASP A 10 18.18 8.42 26.16
CA ASP A 10 19.44 7.92 26.77
C ASP A 10 19.54 6.38 26.80
N LYS A 11 18.44 5.66 26.59
CA LYS A 11 18.37 4.20 26.54
C LYS A 11 18.28 3.66 25.10
N GLY A 12 18.29 4.53 24.10
CA GLY A 12 18.14 4.15 22.69
C GLY A 12 16.70 3.90 22.25
N MET A 13 15.72 4.21 23.09
CA MET A 13 14.30 4.05 22.81
C MET A 13 13.73 5.30 22.15
N TRP A 14 12.67 5.12 21.38
CA TRP A 14 11.99 6.23 20.72
C TRP A 14 10.63 5.80 20.22
N VAL A 15 9.63 6.69 20.22
CA VAL A 15 8.32 6.40 19.62
C VAL A 15 7.87 7.61 18.81
N HIS A 16 7.38 7.37 17.60
CA HIS A 16 6.86 8.42 16.75
C HIS A 16 5.65 9.10 17.43
N PRO A 17 5.56 10.44 17.46
CA PRO A 17 4.51 11.17 18.17
C PRO A 17 3.10 10.89 17.63
N ASP A 18 2.97 10.65 16.32
CA ASP A 18 1.70 10.21 15.71
C ASP A 18 1.32 8.75 16.02
N LEU A 19 2.20 7.96 16.63
CA LEU A 19 1.87 6.58 16.95
C LEU A 19 0.90 6.57 18.16
N PRO A 20 -0.32 6.05 18.00
CA PRO A 20 -1.25 5.92 19.12
C PRO A 20 -0.68 5.03 20.22
N VAL A 21 -0.95 5.40 21.47
CA VAL A 21 -0.67 4.53 22.61
C VAL A 21 -1.70 3.39 22.60
N TRP A 22 -1.24 2.21 22.23
CA TRP A 22 -2.04 0.99 22.27
C TRP A 22 -2.03 0.41 23.68
N GLY A 23 -3.21 0.13 24.23
CA GLY A 23 -3.34 -0.60 25.49
C GLY A 23 -3.23 -2.11 25.29
N GLU A 24 -3.21 -2.87 26.38
CA GLU A 24 -3.07 -4.35 26.38
C GLU A 24 -4.14 -5.10 25.55
N ASN A 25 -5.29 -4.48 25.27
CA ASN A 25 -6.38 -5.07 24.50
C ASN A 25 -6.35 -4.72 23.00
N TYR A 26 -5.31 -4.03 22.53
CA TYR A 26 -5.22 -3.63 21.13
C TYR A 26 -4.72 -4.80 20.28
N THR A 27 -5.53 -5.21 19.29
CA THR A 27 -5.19 -6.38 18.47
C THR A 27 -4.36 -5.99 17.25
N GLU A 28 -3.62 -6.96 16.71
CA GLU A 28 -2.83 -6.81 15.46
C GLU A 28 -3.68 -6.25 14.31
N THR A 29 -4.90 -6.79 14.12
CA THR A 29 -5.85 -6.32 13.10
C THR A 29 -6.25 -4.85 13.27
N GLN A 30 -6.32 -4.35 14.51
CA GLN A 30 -6.60 -2.93 14.76
C GLN A 30 -5.39 -2.05 14.40
N ALA A 31 -4.17 -2.52 14.62
CA ALA A 31 -2.95 -1.83 14.19
C ALA A 31 -2.87 -1.78 12.66
N GLU A 32 -3.05 -2.93 11.99
CA GLU A 32 -3.09 -3.04 10.54
C GLU A 32 -4.13 -2.09 9.94
N THR A 33 -5.35 -2.07 10.48
CA THR A 33 -6.42 -1.19 10.01
C THR A 33 -6.05 0.29 10.17
N TRP A 34 -5.36 0.66 11.25
CA TRP A 34 -4.95 2.03 11.51
C TRP A 34 -3.84 2.50 10.55
N PHE A 35 -2.87 1.64 10.26
CA PHE A 35 -1.83 1.92 9.25
C PHE A 35 -2.43 1.94 7.84
N ALA A 36 -3.30 0.99 7.50
CA ALA A 36 -3.92 0.91 6.18
C ALA A 36 -4.77 2.15 5.86
N LYS A 37 -5.47 2.72 6.86
CA LYS A 37 -6.19 4.01 6.72
C LYS A 37 -5.31 5.17 6.31
N GLN A 38 -4.00 5.07 6.56
CA GLN A 38 -3.00 6.07 6.20
C GLN A 38 -2.21 5.69 4.94
N GLY A 39 -2.59 4.60 4.26
CA GLY A 39 -1.86 4.08 3.12
C GLY A 39 -0.50 3.49 3.51
N LEU A 40 -0.37 2.99 4.74
CA LEU A 40 0.86 2.41 5.28
C LEU A 40 0.63 0.95 5.68
N SER A 41 1.71 0.17 5.68
CA SER A 41 1.84 -1.10 6.39
C SER A 41 2.89 -0.94 7.47
N TYR A 42 2.95 -1.87 8.43
CA TYR A 42 4.01 -1.90 9.43
C TYR A 42 4.68 -3.26 9.49
N HIS A 43 5.94 -3.25 9.94
CA HIS A 43 6.77 -4.44 10.12
C HIS A 43 7.53 -4.32 11.43
N LEU A 44 7.64 -5.42 12.17
CA LEU A 44 8.38 -5.47 13.43
C LEU A 44 9.70 -6.21 13.21
N VAL A 45 10.78 -5.63 13.71
CA VAL A 45 12.12 -6.21 13.73
C VAL A 45 12.52 -6.39 15.18
N LEU A 46 12.75 -7.63 15.62
CA LEU A 46 13.23 -7.92 16.96
C LEU A 46 14.76 -7.80 16.99
N MET A 47 15.29 -7.21 18.07
CA MET A 47 16.73 -7.18 18.32
C MET A 47 17.24 -8.58 18.63
N ASP A 48 18.09 -9.11 17.76
CA ASP A 48 18.65 -10.45 17.86
C ASP A 48 20.20 -10.42 17.86
N GLY A 49 20.84 -11.58 18.03
CA GLY A 49 22.29 -11.75 18.05
C GLY A 49 22.94 -11.23 19.34
N GLU A 50 24.21 -10.80 19.24
CA GLU A 50 25.00 -10.40 20.40
C GLU A 50 24.38 -9.23 21.20
N LEU A 51 23.71 -8.30 20.53
CA LEU A 51 23.01 -7.19 21.19
C LEU A 51 21.76 -7.67 21.94
N GLY A 52 20.99 -8.60 21.34
CA GLY A 52 19.86 -9.27 22.00
C GLY A 52 20.28 -10.04 23.26
N GLU A 53 21.35 -10.83 23.17
CA GLU A 53 21.91 -11.56 24.32
C GLU A 53 22.39 -10.62 25.43
N ARG A 54 23.08 -9.53 25.05
CA ARG A 54 23.51 -8.49 26.00
C ARG A 54 22.31 -7.86 26.70
N TRP A 55 21.26 -7.53 25.98
CA TRP A 55 20.03 -7.01 26.56
C TRP A 55 19.42 -7.98 27.57
N GLY A 56 19.28 -9.26 27.19
CA GLY A 56 18.78 -10.32 28.08
C GLY A 56 19.63 -10.53 29.34
N SER A 57 20.91 -10.19 29.30
CA SER A 57 21.81 -10.20 30.48
C SER A 57 21.69 -8.95 31.37
N GLY A 58 20.83 -8.00 31.03
CA GLY A 58 20.61 -6.75 31.77
C GLY A 58 21.48 -5.57 31.31
N ARG A 59 22.19 -5.69 30.19
CA ARG A 59 23.01 -4.59 29.63
C ARG A 59 22.17 -3.72 28.70
N MET A 60 21.56 -2.68 29.27
CA MET A 60 20.64 -1.76 28.58
C MET A 60 21.32 -0.83 27.55
N ASP A 61 22.65 -0.72 27.57
CA ASP A 61 23.43 0.04 26.58
C ASP A 61 23.34 -0.54 25.17
N SER A 62 23.09 -1.86 25.06
CA SER A 62 22.92 -2.57 23.79
C SER A 62 21.82 -1.98 22.90
N CYS A 63 20.75 -1.44 23.48
CA CYS A 63 19.67 -0.80 22.71
C CYS A 63 20.11 0.55 22.11
N ALA A 64 20.95 1.31 22.81
CA ALA A 64 21.50 2.56 22.28
C ALA A 64 22.51 2.30 21.15
N GLU A 65 23.23 1.17 21.20
CA GLU A 65 24.13 0.72 20.14
C GLU A 65 23.40 0.17 18.91
N TRP A 66 22.16 -0.33 19.09
CA TRP A 66 21.44 -1.03 18.05
C TRP A 66 20.95 -0.11 16.93
N GLN A 67 21.33 -0.41 15.68
CA GLN A 67 20.79 0.23 14.48
C GLN A 67 19.89 -0.79 13.75
N PRO A 68 18.57 -0.79 14.01
CA PRO A 68 17.67 -1.69 13.32
C PRO A 68 17.59 -1.30 11.84
N GLU A 69 17.58 -2.33 10.99
CA GLU A 69 17.40 -2.20 9.55
C GLU A 69 16.22 -3.09 9.12
N THR A 70 15.63 -2.79 7.97
CA THR A 70 14.57 -3.59 7.37
C THR A 70 14.84 -3.81 5.90
N GLU A 71 14.46 -4.97 5.38
CA GLU A 71 14.59 -5.31 3.96
C GLU A 71 13.47 -4.68 3.11
N VAL A 72 12.44 -4.10 3.74
CA VAL A 72 11.29 -3.52 3.04
C VAL A 72 11.64 -2.12 2.50
N PRO A 73 11.60 -1.89 1.17
CA PRO A 73 11.90 -0.59 0.56
C PRO A 73 10.97 0.52 1.06
N ASP A 74 11.47 1.76 1.04
CA ASP A 74 10.75 2.97 1.45
C ASP A 74 10.21 2.96 2.89
N SER A 75 10.73 2.05 3.71
CA SER A 75 10.37 1.97 5.13
C SER A 75 11.06 3.05 5.95
N PHE A 76 10.37 3.53 6.96
CA PHE A 76 10.92 4.45 7.96
C PHE A 76 10.59 3.96 9.38
N LEU A 77 11.49 4.23 10.31
CA LEU A 77 11.34 3.83 11.71
C LEU A 77 10.20 4.62 12.38
N VAL A 78 9.33 3.90 13.08
CA VAL A 78 8.17 4.43 13.81
C VAL A 78 8.33 4.28 15.32
N GLY A 79 9.12 3.31 15.78
CA GLY A 79 9.46 3.26 17.19
C GLY A 79 10.40 2.13 17.53
N ILE A 80 11.01 2.24 18.71
CA ILE A 80 11.84 1.26 19.38
C ILE A 80 11.41 1.25 20.84
N TRP A 81 11.02 0.09 21.33
CA TRP A 81 10.60 -0.11 22.72
C TRP A 81 10.95 -1.53 23.18
N ASP A 82 10.98 -1.73 24.49
CA ASP A 82 11.14 -3.05 25.08
C ASP A 82 9.80 -3.80 25.17
N THR A 83 9.85 -5.08 24.84
CA THR A 83 8.75 -6.03 25.04
C THR A 83 9.26 -7.21 25.89
N GLU A 84 8.37 -8.12 26.26
CA GLU A 84 8.75 -9.34 26.99
C GLU A 84 9.73 -10.22 26.19
N ASP A 85 9.66 -10.14 24.86
CA ASP A 85 10.50 -10.91 23.93
C ASP A 85 11.83 -10.21 23.60
N GLY A 86 12.03 -8.98 24.07
CA GLY A 86 13.24 -8.19 23.82
C GLY A 86 12.94 -6.80 23.27
N VAL A 87 13.96 -6.11 22.76
CA VAL A 87 13.76 -4.79 22.14
C VAL A 87 13.24 -4.96 20.73
N VAL A 88 12.14 -4.29 20.39
CA VAL A 88 11.53 -4.33 19.07
C VAL A 88 11.66 -2.96 18.42
N ALA A 89 12.00 -2.95 17.13
CA ALA A 89 11.90 -1.79 16.25
C ALA A 89 10.72 -1.98 15.29
N MET A 90 9.83 -1.00 15.22
CA MET A 90 8.73 -0.97 14.27
C MET A 90 9.05 -0.02 13.13
N PHE A 91 8.86 -0.51 11.91
CA PHE A 91 8.96 0.27 10.67
C PHE A 91 7.60 0.41 10.02
N ALA A 92 7.32 1.55 9.42
CA ALA A 92 6.20 1.72 8.51
C ALA A 92 6.71 1.83 7.08
N SER A 93 6.05 1.15 6.17
CA SER A 93 6.29 1.22 4.74
C SER A 93 5.02 1.69 4.03
N PRO A 94 5.10 2.23 2.81
CA PRO A 94 3.93 2.38 1.95
C PRO A 94 3.16 1.06 1.87
N LEU A 95 1.83 1.13 1.97
CA LEU A 95 0.99 -0.03 1.75
C LEU A 95 1.04 -0.37 0.26
N ILE A 96 1.82 -1.38 -0.09
CA ILE A 96 1.79 -1.96 -1.43
C ILE A 96 0.55 -2.85 -1.48
N VAL A 97 -0.55 -2.28 -1.95
CA VAL A 97 -1.71 -3.09 -2.35
C VAL A 97 -1.35 -3.69 -3.70
N ASP A 98 -1.04 -4.99 -3.73
CA ASP A 98 -1.00 -5.73 -4.98
C ASP A 98 -2.44 -5.77 -5.53
N VAL A 99 -2.77 -4.78 -6.36
CA VAL A 99 -4.08 -4.68 -6.97
C VAL A 99 -4.13 -5.70 -8.11
N PRO A 100 -5.03 -6.70 -8.05
CA PRO A 100 -5.12 -7.71 -9.09
C PRO A 100 -5.30 -7.07 -10.46
N LYS A 101 -4.63 -7.58 -11.51
CA LYS A 101 -4.76 -7.08 -12.89
C LYS A 101 -6.23 -6.87 -13.30
N GLN A 102 -7.11 -7.78 -12.90
CA GLN A 102 -8.54 -7.73 -13.18
C GLN A 102 -9.20 -6.41 -12.72
N VAL A 103 -8.77 -5.82 -11.61
CA VAL A 103 -9.34 -4.54 -11.12
C VAL A 103 -9.06 -3.41 -12.10
N TYR A 104 -7.87 -3.37 -12.70
CA TYR A 104 -7.53 -2.37 -13.71
C TYR A 104 -8.30 -2.60 -15.01
N LEU A 105 -8.50 -3.87 -15.40
CA LEU A 105 -9.34 -4.22 -16.55
C LEU A 105 -10.80 -3.82 -16.33
N ASP A 106 -11.35 -4.07 -15.15
CA ASP A 106 -12.72 -3.69 -14.79
C ASP A 106 -12.89 -2.16 -14.78
N ALA A 107 -11.89 -1.42 -14.27
CA ALA A 107 -11.89 0.04 -14.30
C ALA A 107 -11.83 0.59 -15.73
N TRP A 108 -11.03 -0.03 -16.60
CA TRP A 108 -10.94 0.32 -18.02
C TRP A 108 -12.30 0.15 -18.71
N VAL A 109 -12.97 -1.00 -18.51
CA VAL A 109 -14.31 -1.28 -19.08
C VAL A 109 -15.36 -0.29 -18.54
N ALA A 110 -15.29 0.05 -17.24
CA ALA A 110 -16.20 1.01 -16.64
C ALA A 110 -16.07 2.41 -17.28
N GLU A 111 -14.84 2.88 -17.53
CA GLU A 111 -14.61 4.17 -18.18
C GLU A 111 -15.03 4.15 -19.65
N TYR A 112 -14.72 3.06 -20.38
CA TYR A 112 -15.22 2.86 -21.74
C TYR A 112 -16.75 2.96 -21.78
N ALA A 113 -17.44 2.22 -20.91
CA ALA A 113 -18.89 2.20 -20.87
C ALA A 113 -19.46 3.59 -20.54
N ARG A 114 -18.84 4.30 -19.58
CA ARG A 114 -19.22 5.68 -19.23
C ARG A 114 -19.11 6.61 -20.44
N LEU A 115 -18.00 6.54 -21.18
CA LEU A 115 -17.78 7.34 -22.38
C LEU A 115 -18.83 7.04 -23.44
N LEU A 116 -19.06 5.75 -23.76
CA LEU A 116 -20.02 5.34 -24.77
C LEU A 116 -21.47 5.73 -24.43
N ILE A 117 -21.88 5.60 -23.16
CA ILE A 117 -23.19 6.07 -22.68
C ILE A 117 -23.29 7.59 -22.85
N SER A 118 -22.25 8.34 -22.45
CA SER A 118 -22.29 9.81 -22.45
C SER A 118 -22.21 10.43 -23.84
N GLN A 119 -21.49 9.81 -24.77
CA GLN A 119 -21.23 10.36 -26.11
C GLN A 119 -22.21 9.80 -27.15
N CYS A 120 -22.56 8.52 -27.02
CA CYS A 120 -23.32 7.78 -28.03
C CYS A 120 -24.69 7.32 -27.52
N HIS A 121 -25.03 7.56 -26.25
CA HIS A 121 -26.33 7.27 -25.64
C HIS A 121 -26.74 5.78 -25.66
N PHE A 122 -25.76 4.88 -25.63
CA PHE A 122 -26.02 3.46 -25.39
C PHE A 122 -26.55 3.22 -23.98
N ASN A 123 -27.27 2.12 -23.78
CA ASN A 123 -27.63 1.68 -22.43
C ASN A 123 -26.41 1.03 -21.74
N LEU A 124 -26.48 0.93 -20.40
CA LEU A 124 -25.37 0.44 -19.58
C LEU A 124 -24.95 -1.00 -19.92
N GLU A 125 -25.91 -1.91 -20.13
CA GLU A 125 -25.64 -3.32 -20.41
C GLU A 125 -24.84 -3.47 -21.71
N THR A 126 -25.34 -2.86 -22.79
CA THR A 126 -24.65 -2.86 -24.09
C THR A 126 -23.28 -2.19 -24.01
N ALA A 127 -23.15 -1.07 -23.29
CA ALA A 127 -21.88 -0.36 -23.18
C ALA A 127 -20.80 -1.18 -22.43
N ILE A 128 -21.20 -1.96 -21.42
CA ILE A 128 -20.29 -2.88 -20.73
C ILE A 128 -19.88 -4.04 -21.64
N GLU A 129 -20.81 -4.63 -22.39
CA GLU A 129 -20.51 -5.71 -23.33
C GLU A 129 -19.53 -5.26 -24.42
N MET A 130 -19.77 -4.08 -25.00
CA MET A 130 -18.86 -3.47 -25.98
C MET A 130 -17.49 -3.17 -25.37
N GLY A 131 -17.44 -2.67 -24.13
CA GLY A 131 -16.17 -2.42 -23.45
C GLY A 131 -15.36 -3.68 -23.21
N LYS A 132 -16.01 -4.81 -22.87
CA LYS A 132 -15.32 -6.11 -22.74
C LYS A 132 -14.78 -6.60 -24.07
N ALA A 133 -15.57 -6.49 -25.14
CA ALA A 133 -15.12 -6.88 -26.49
C ALA A 133 -13.95 -5.99 -26.98
N ALA A 134 -14.01 -4.68 -26.74
CA ALA A 134 -12.92 -3.76 -27.05
C ALA A 134 -11.64 -4.11 -26.29
N LEU A 135 -11.77 -4.46 -25.00
CA LEU A 135 -10.64 -4.90 -24.18
C LEU A 135 -10.03 -6.22 -24.69
N GLU A 136 -10.84 -7.16 -25.16
CA GLU A 136 -10.37 -8.39 -25.80
C GLU A 136 -9.63 -8.11 -27.12
N ASN A 137 -10.12 -7.15 -27.92
CA ASN A 137 -9.49 -6.78 -29.21
C ASN A 137 -8.08 -6.19 -29.05
N ILE A 138 -7.78 -5.60 -27.89
CA ILE A 138 -6.46 -5.04 -27.57
C ILE A 138 -5.60 -6.01 -26.75
N ASP A 139 -5.95 -7.29 -26.68
CA ASP A 139 -5.26 -8.30 -25.87
C ASP A 139 -5.07 -7.87 -24.39
N GLN A 140 -6.01 -7.06 -23.87
CA GLN A 140 -5.94 -6.45 -22.54
C GLN A 140 -4.72 -5.53 -22.32
N ASP A 141 -4.14 -4.96 -23.38
CA ASP A 141 -3.08 -3.94 -23.31
C ASP A 141 -3.66 -2.56 -22.96
N ILE A 142 -4.00 -2.41 -21.67
CA ILE A 142 -4.55 -1.17 -21.13
C ILE A 142 -3.50 -0.05 -20.91
N GLU A 143 -2.21 -0.35 -21.08
CA GLU A 143 -1.13 0.63 -20.96
C GLU A 143 -0.86 1.32 -22.30
N GLY A 144 -0.96 0.57 -23.40
CA GLY A 144 -0.77 1.07 -24.76
C GLY A 144 -2.01 1.71 -25.39
N TYR A 145 -3.20 1.46 -24.85
CA TYR A 145 -4.45 1.89 -25.49
C TYR A 145 -5.55 2.23 -24.47
N SER A 146 -6.03 3.47 -24.51
CA SER A 146 -6.95 3.99 -23.50
C SER A 146 -8.42 3.69 -23.83
N PRO A 147 -9.33 3.73 -22.84
CA PRO A 147 -10.77 3.64 -23.11
C PRO A 147 -11.29 4.73 -24.05
N SER A 148 -10.65 5.91 -24.04
CA SER A 148 -11.04 7.02 -24.92
C SER A 148 -10.70 6.73 -26.37
N ASP A 149 -9.49 6.21 -26.62
CA ASP A 149 -9.06 5.85 -27.98
C ASP A 149 -9.99 4.78 -28.56
N ALA A 150 -10.33 3.78 -27.75
CA ALA A 150 -11.27 2.72 -28.13
C ALA A 150 -12.66 3.26 -28.50
N VAL A 151 -13.20 4.22 -27.74
CA VAL A 151 -14.51 4.83 -28.04
C VAL A 151 -14.44 5.75 -29.26
N ASP A 152 -13.33 6.46 -29.46
CA ASP A 152 -13.14 7.32 -30.63
C ASP A 152 -13.11 6.48 -31.93
N ASP A 153 -12.45 5.32 -31.91
CA ASP A 153 -12.43 4.38 -33.03
C ASP A 153 -13.82 3.80 -33.32
N GLU A 154 -14.61 3.49 -32.29
CA GLU A 154 -16.00 3.04 -32.45
C GLU A 154 -16.90 4.15 -33.04
N ILE A 155 -16.73 5.39 -32.60
CA ILE A 155 -17.44 6.55 -33.16
C ILE A 155 -17.04 6.76 -34.62
N ALA A 156 -15.76 6.61 -34.96
CA ALA A 156 -15.27 6.70 -36.33
C ALA A 156 -15.89 5.60 -37.21
N ALA A 157 -15.89 4.35 -36.74
CA ALA A 157 -16.49 3.22 -37.44
C ALA A 157 -18.00 3.41 -37.68
N MET A 158 -18.73 3.93 -36.68
CA MET A 158 -20.15 4.27 -36.80
C MET A 158 -20.42 5.35 -37.86
N ARG A 159 -19.53 6.35 -37.97
CA ARG A 159 -19.65 7.43 -38.97
C ARG A 159 -19.37 6.94 -40.38
N ASP A 160 -18.41 6.04 -40.55
CA ASP A 160 -18.02 5.51 -41.87
C ASP A 160 -19.07 4.54 -42.46
N CYS A 161 -19.98 4.03 -41.62
CA CYS A 161 -21.08 3.16 -42.02
C CYS A 161 -22.39 3.91 -42.36
N CYS A 162 -22.43 5.25 -42.23
CA CYS A 162 -23.57 6.11 -42.55
C CYS A 162 -23.40 6.85 -43.88
#